data_AF-A0A077R4R2-F1
#
_entry.id   AF-A0A077R4R2-F1
#
_cell.length_a   1.000
_cell.length_b   1.000
_cell.length_c   1.000
_cell.angle_alpha   90.00
_cell.angle_beta   90.00
_cell.angle_gamma   90.00
#
_symmetry.space_group_name_H-M   'P 1'
#
loop_
_entity.id
_entity.type
_entity.pdbx_description
1 polymer ?
#
loop_
_entity_poly.entity_id
_entity_poly.type
_entity_poly.pdbx_seq_one_letter_code
_entity_poly.pdbx_strand_id
1 'polypeptide(L)'
;MSSTAHSPQKIKLCEHVLLQHFGPIAARIGALLLKRGRLTIREIGRFLNQAPTRTNRGPIDPFTNTSATHTKSTLVSAPIAGASSSDSTGDPNAPVPIPKLLVEHTIMTLIQHGCAWHSSTDPDVTDPNQEFFEININQVLLRLRFGRYIGIAEDELGDTAARIVKLVLQHGKLQASDVIQRIASEIHTQRTTAASLVADAQLNGDPQNTTTNNNKSNKRKAGTEDQFSEVQADVARQLTIMLYRAYLRPSSVHQYVSPRDKEIKYEAKKRRQLRGIPTPKDLQKIREQVRVQIAEEREADWDVSATNVSLGSDGLAADHPESRRGLMRKNASAIAVASAASKSKRSKSCSSTSREHKKRKTKDKNGMNGIPSSPETFDAADDYDIDPTVYVRVHYDRFDVHLRDQVVIDAVREKYNNTAAQVFQQLMVAGDVSTKKSVRDVRSAPVSITALAHKLPLNLSVQKGFDRRWFGKEKSSLPTRQEFLAEYCAIFSNSEDVSGKSKMKRLMAPASDS
;
A
#
# COMPACT_ATOMS: atom_id res chain seq x y z
N MET A 1 -21.05 5.94 -22.61
CA MET A 1 -20.01 4.95 -22.97
C MET A 1 -20.10 3.79 -22.00
N SER A 2 -20.12 2.58 -22.55
CA SER A 2 -20.18 1.22 -21.96
C SER A 2 -21.17 0.95 -20.83
N SER A 3 -22.12 0.05 -21.11
CA SER A 3 -22.98 -0.61 -20.12
C SER A 3 -22.13 -1.14 -18.97
N THR A 4 -22.40 -0.68 -17.76
CA THR A 4 -21.78 -1.09 -16.48
C THR A 4 -22.27 -2.48 -16.05
N ALA A 5 -22.64 -3.34 -16.99
CA ALA A 5 -22.92 -4.73 -16.71
C ALA A 5 -21.59 -5.44 -16.48
N HIS A 6 -21.28 -5.73 -15.22
CA HIS A 6 -20.15 -6.57 -14.88
C HIS A 6 -20.41 -8.00 -15.35
N SER A 7 -19.36 -8.69 -15.82
CA SER A 7 -19.51 -10.07 -16.25
C SER A 7 -20.03 -10.93 -15.07
N PRO A 8 -20.89 -11.94 -15.33
CA PRO A 8 -21.40 -12.82 -14.27
C PRO A 8 -20.30 -13.45 -13.43
N GLN A 9 -19.15 -13.78 -14.04
CA GLN A 9 -17.97 -14.32 -13.36
C GLN A 9 -17.37 -13.29 -12.38
N LYS A 10 -17.28 -12.02 -12.78
CA LYS A 10 -16.77 -10.95 -11.92
C LYS A 10 -17.67 -10.73 -10.71
N ILE A 11 -18.99 -10.77 -10.90
CA ILE A 11 -19.97 -10.65 -9.82
C ILE A 11 -19.84 -11.82 -8.85
N LYS A 12 -19.80 -13.06 -9.34
CA LYS A 12 -19.60 -14.25 -8.51
C LYS A 12 -18.30 -14.19 -7.71
N LEU A 13 -17.20 -13.79 -8.34
CA LEU A 13 -15.92 -13.65 -7.64
C LEU A 13 -16.01 -12.61 -6.51
N CYS A 14 -16.64 -11.46 -6.74
CA CYS A 14 -16.85 -10.46 -5.70
C CYS A 14 -17.71 -10.98 -4.56
N GLU A 15 -18.78 -11.73 -4.87
CA GLU A 15 -19.65 -12.37 -3.88
C GLU A 15 -18.85 -13.34 -2.98
N HIS A 16 -17.98 -14.18 -3.55
CA HIS A 16 -17.10 -15.08 -2.79
C HIS A 16 -16.10 -14.33 -1.91
N VAL A 17 -15.48 -13.27 -2.44
CA VAL A 17 -14.53 -12.46 -1.67
C VAL A 17 -15.24 -11.77 -0.50
N LEU A 18 -16.43 -11.20 -0.72
CA LEU A 18 -17.22 -10.58 0.33
C LEU A 18 -17.66 -11.61 1.39
N LEU A 19 -18.03 -12.81 0.97
CA LEU A 19 -18.39 -13.91 1.87
C LEU A 19 -17.23 -14.27 2.79
N GLN A 20 -16.04 -14.45 2.22
CA GLN A 20 -14.85 -14.88 2.97
C GLN A 20 -14.36 -13.81 3.96
N HIS A 21 -14.43 -12.53 3.60
CA HIS A 21 -13.87 -11.44 4.41
C HIS A 21 -14.87 -10.79 5.37
N PHE A 22 -16.17 -10.78 5.03
CA PHE A 22 -17.19 -10.03 5.78
C PHE A 22 -18.40 -10.88 6.18
N GLY A 23 -18.48 -12.12 5.70
CA GLY A 23 -19.56 -13.05 6.03
C GLY A 23 -20.76 -13.02 5.08
N PRO A 24 -21.78 -13.86 5.36
CA PRO A 24 -22.86 -14.16 4.42
C PRO A 24 -23.79 -12.99 4.11
N ILE A 25 -24.03 -12.11 5.09
CA ILE A 25 -24.92 -10.95 4.90
C ILE A 25 -24.27 -9.93 3.96
N ALA A 26 -22.97 -9.66 4.13
CA ALA A 26 -22.21 -8.78 3.26
C ALA A 26 -22.15 -9.32 1.82
N ALA A 27 -21.98 -10.64 1.66
CA ALA A 27 -22.03 -11.28 0.35
C ALA A 27 -23.39 -11.10 -0.33
N ARG A 28 -24.50 -11.31 0.40
CA ARG A 28 -25.87 -11.13 -0.12
C ARG A 28 -26.13 -9.67 -0.51
N ILE A 29 -25.77 -8.70 0.33
CA ILE A 29 -25.91 -7.26 0.04
C ILE A 29 -25.06 -6.89 -1.18
N GLY A 30 -23.79 -7.33 -1.20
CA GLY A 30 -22.88 -7.05 -2.31
C GLY A 30 -23.38 -7.62 -3.63
N ALA A 31 -23.79 -8.89 -3.66
CA ALA A 31 -24.35 -9.53 -4.85
C ALA A 31 -25.64 -8.85 -5.33
N LEU A 32 -26.50 -8.40 -4.41
CA LEU A 32 -27.71 -7.65 -4.73
C LEU A 32 -27.37 -6.32 -5.43
N LEU A 33 -26.48 -5.52 -4.84
CA LEU A 33 -26.03 -4.25 -5.40
C LEU A 33 -25.30 -4.42 -6.73
N LEU A 34 -24.51 -5.48 -6.89
CA LEU A 34 -23.84 -5.79 -8.16
C LEU A 34 -24.81 -6.19 -9.28
N LYS A 35 -25.91 -6.88 -8.95
CA LYS A 35 -26.92 -7.34 -9.91
C LYS A 35 -27.93 -6.26 -10.28
N ARG A 36 -28.34 -5.43 -9.30
CA ARG A 36 -29.40 -4.42 -9.48
C ARG A 36 -28.86 -3.00 -9.62
N GLY A 37 -27.57 -2.78 -9.40
CA GLY A 37 -26.97 -1.45 -9.35
C GLY A 37 -27.26 -0.75 -8.03
N ARG A 38 -27.26 0.58 -8.07
CA ARG A 38 -27.43 1.43 -6.90
C ARG A 38 -28.81 1.27 -6.27
N LEU A 39 -28.85 1.13 -4.94
CA LEU A 39 -30.08 0.99 -4.16
C LEU A 39 -29.98 1.77 -2.84
N THR A 40 -31.13 2.14 -2.30
CA THR A 40 -31.27 2.72 -0.96
C THR A 40 -31.37 1.64 0.12
N ILE A 41 -31.13 1.99 1.40
CA ILE A 41 -31.29 1.05 2.53
C ILE A 41 -32.69 0.40 2.53
N ARG A 42 -33.74 1.18 2.24
CA ARG A 42 -35.12 0.67 2.18
C ARG A 42 -35.29 -0.38 1.08
N GLU A 43 -34.74 -0.11 -0.11
CA GLU A 43 -34.79 -1.05 -1.23
C GLU A 43 -33.95 -2.30 -0.97
N ILE A 44 -32.75 -2.15 -0.39
CA ILE A 44 -31.89 -3.27 -0.01
C ILE A 44 -32.64 -4.20 0.94
N GLY A 45 -33.21 -3.66 2.03
CA GLY A 45 -34.01 -4.44 2.98
C GLY A 45 -35.20 -5.13 2.31
N ARG A 46 -35.93 -4.41 1.44
CA ARG A 46 -37.06 -4.98 0.68
C ARG A 46 -36.61 -6.14 -0.20
N PHE A 47 -35.55 -5.98 -1.00
CA PHE A 47 -35.10 -7.01 -1.93
C PHE A 47 -34.44 -8.21 -1.24
N LEU A 48 -33.81 -8.02 -0.09
CA LEU A 48 -33.22 -9.11 0.69
C LEU A 48 -34.27 -10.00 1.35
N ASN A 49 -35.41 -9.42 1.71
CA ASN A 49 -36.50 -10.09 2.42
C ASN A 49 -37.65 -10.54 1.50
N GLN A 50 -37.50 -10.33 0.18
CA GLN A 50 -38.44 -10.88 -0.81
C GLN A 50 -38.26 -12.39 -0.95
N ALA A 51 -39.38 -13.11 -1.10
CA ALA A 51 -39.36 -14.54 -1.40
C ALA A 51 -38.55 -14.82 -2.68
N PRO A 52 -37.75 -15.91 -2.73
CA PRO A 52 -36.95 -16.23 -3.91
C PRO A 52 -37.85 -16.47 -5.14
N THR A 53 -37.95 -15.49 -6.04
CA THR A 53 -38.63 -15.70 -7.33
C THR A 53 -37.77 -16.55 -8.28
N ARG A 54 -38.39 -17.31 -9.19
CA ARG A 54 -37.72 -18.23 -10.15
C ARG A 54 -36.57 -17.59 -10.94
N THR A 55 -36.53 -16.26 -11.07
CA THR A 55 -35.49 -15.49 -11.76
C THR A 55 -34.25 -15.18 -10.91
N ASN A 56 -34.28 -15.43 -9.60
CA ASN A 56 -33.14 -15.24 -8.68
C ASN A 56 -32.34 -16.54 -8.42
N ARG A 57 -32.73 -17.68 -9.01
CA ARG A 57 -31.90 -18.89 -9.00
C ARG A 57 -30.71 -18.63 -9.90
N GLY A 58 -29.49 -18.68 -9.34
CA GLY A 58 -28.26 -18.68 -10.14
C GLY A 58 -28.28 -19.83 -11.17
N PRO A 59 -27.37 -19.81 -12.16
CA PRO A 59 -27.27 -20.91 -13.12
C PRO A 59 -27.19 -22.24 -12.38
N ILE A 60 -28.16 -23.11 -12.63
CA ILE A 60 -28.17 -24.47 -12.11
C ILE A 60 -26.97 -25.16 -12.74
N ASP A 61 -26.08 -25.67 -11.91
CA ASP A 61 -24.89 -26.39 -12.34
C ASP A 61 -25.33 -27.63 -13.13
N PRO A 62 -24.95 -27.79 -14.42
CA PRO A 62 -25.39 -28.91 -15.26
C PRO A 62 -24.92 -30.28 -14.76
N PHE A 63 -24.07 -30.33 -13.72
CA PHE A 63 -23.61 -31.56 -13.07
C PHE A 63 -24.33 -31.89 -11.76
N THR A 64 -25.33 -31.10 -11.34
CA THR A 64 -26.14 -31.45 -10.17
C THR A 64 -27.21 -32.47 -10.54
N ASN A 65 -26.84 -33.74 -10.45
CA ASN A 65 -27.74 -34.87 -10.66
C ASN A 65 -28.97 -34.76 -9.75
N THR A 66 -30.14 -34.64 -10.38
CA THR A 66 -31.45 -34.89 -9.77
C THR A 66 -31.54 -36.33 -9.31
N SER A 67 -31.27 -36.56 -8.03
CA SER A 67 -31.81 -37.70 -7.27
C SER A 67 -31.93 -37.28 -5.81
N ALA A 68 -33.09 -36.70 -5.51
CA ALA A 68 -33.49 -36.38 -4.15
C ALA A 68 -33.81 -37.67 -3.40
N THR A 69 -33.02 -38.00 -2.39
CA THR A 69 -33.53 -38.56 -1.12
C THR A 69 -32.62 -38.11 0.02
N HIS A 70 -33.19 -37.28 0.89
CA HIS A 70 -32.75 -36.94 2.26
C HIS A 70 -31.25 -37.01 2.59
N THR A 71 -30.51 -35.92 2.37
CA THR A 71 -29.36 -35.60 3.23
C THR A 71 -29.42 -34.14 3.65
N LYS A 72 -29.35 -33.93 4.97
CA LYS A 72 -29.44 -32.64 5.66
C LYS A 72 -28.27 -31.74 5.21
N SER A 73 -28.56 -30.57 4.66
CA SER A 73 -27.56 -29.51 4.51
C SER A 73 -27.34 -28.86 5.88
N THR A 74 -26.29 -29.29 6.58
CA THR A 74 -25.76 -28.62 7.77
C THR A 74 -25.07 -27.32 7.37
N LEU A 75 -25.87 -26.29 7.07
CA LEU A 75 -25.51 -24.90 7.31
C LEU A 75 -26.48 -24.35 8.35
N VAL A 76 -26.41 -24.94 9.55
CA VAL A 76 -27.05 -24.38 10.74
C VAL A 76 -26.32 -23.07 11.04
N SER A 77 -27.00 -21.98 10.75
CA SER A 77 -26.63 -20.67 11.27
C SER A 77 -26.63 -20.79 12.79
N ALA A 78 -25.49 -20.53 13.43
CA ALA A 78 -25.45 -20.38 14.88
C ALA A 78 -26.43 -19.26 15.27
N PRO A 79 -27.30 -19.47 16.27
CA PRO A 79 -28.22 -18.44 16.71
C PRO A 79 -27.40 -17.30 17.33
N ILE A 80 -27.60 -16.09 16.80
CA ILE A 80 -27.13 -14.86 17.44
C ILE A 80 -27.94 -14.74 18.74
N ALA A 81 -27.25 -14.84 19.88
CA ALA A 81 -27.85 -14.58 21.19
C ALA A 81 -28.36 -13.12 21.22
N GLY A 82 -29.68 -12.94 21.37
CA GLY A 82 -30.26 -11.64 21.72
C GLY A 82 -31.48 -11.16 20.93
N ALA A 83 -31.96 -11.86 19.89
CA ALA A 83 -33.19 -11.45 19.18
C ALA A 83 -34.40 -12.27 19.66
N SER A 84 -35.06 -11.80 20.72
CA SER A 84 -36.41 -12.25 21.05
C SER A 84 -37.40 -11.49 20.16
N SER A 85 -37.92 -12.15 19.12
CA SER A 85 -39.18 -11.75 18.51
C SER A 85 -39.86 -12.97 17.90
N SER A 86 -41.01 -13.29 18.46
CA SER A 86 -41.95 -14.30 17.99
C SER A 86 -42.53 -13.89 16.64
N ASP A 87 -41.99 -14.44 15.55
CA ASP A 87 -42.66 -14.43 14.25
C ASP A 87 -42.87 -15.87 13.79
N SER A 88 -44.08 -16.36 14.04
CA SER A 88 -44.61 -17.59 13.45
C SER A 88 -44.89 -17.35 11.97
N THR A 89 -44.01 -17.78 11.09
CA THR A 89 -44.27 -17.88 9.65
C THR A 89 -44.06 -19.31 9.19
N GLY A 90 -45.13 -19.92 8.66
CA GLY A 90 -45.29 -21.37 8.43
C GLY A 90 -44.53 -21.94 7.22
N ASP A 91 -43.25 -21.62 7.05
CA ASP A 91 -42.36 -22.37 6.15
C ASP A 91 -40.97 -22.50 6.79
N PRO A 92 -40.53 -23.71 7.21
CA PRO A 92 -39.22 -23.92 7.82
C PRO A 92 -38.05 -23.60 6.88
N ASN A 93 -38.30 -23.35 5.59
CA ASN A 93 -37.31 -22.94 4.61
C ASN A 93 -37.39 -21.46 4.20
N ALA A 94 -38.28 -20.66 4.80
CA ALA A 94 -38.35 -19.23 4.52
C ALA A 94 -37.04 -18.54 4.95
N PRO A 95 -36.43 -17.68 4.10
CA PRO A 95 -35.25 -16.93 4.48
C PRO A 95 -35.57 -16.06 5.70
N VAL A 96 -34.82 -16.24 6.80
CA VAL A 96 -34.94 -15.37 7.98
C VAL A 96 -34.79 -13.91 7.54
N PRO A 97 -35.78 -13.04 7.81
CA PRO A 97 -35.71 -11.63 7.44
C PRO A 97 -34.45 -11.00 8.03
N ILE A 98 -33.68 -10.29 7.20
CA ILE A 98 -32.51 -9.55 7.66
C ILE A 98 -33.01 -8.25 8.30
N PRO A 99 -32.71 -7.99 9.60
CA PRO A 99 -33.11 -6.76 10.26
C PRO A 99 -32.48 -5.53 9.62
N LYS A 100 -33.21 -4.41 9.61
CA LYS A 100 -32.73 -3.13 9.03
C LYS A 100 -31.38 -2.69 9.62
N LEU A 101 -31.25 -2.76 10.95
CA LEU A 101 -30.03 -2.39 11.66
C LEU A 101 -28.82 -3.21 11.20
N LEU A 102 -29.03 -4.49 10.90
CA LEU A 102 -27.97 -5.38 10.41
C LEU A 102 -27.55 -5.03 8.98
N VAL A 103 -28.48 -4.61 8.12
CA VAL A 103 -28.18 -4.05 6.80
C VAL A 103 -27.34 -2.78 6.92
N GLU A 104 -27.75 -1.85 7.78
CA GLU A 104 -27.05 -0.57 8.03
C GLU A 104 -25.61 -0.82 8.53
N HIS A 105 -25.42 -1.65 9.56
CA HIS A 105 -24.09 -2.00 10.07
C HIS A 105 -23.21 -2.69 9.02
N THR A 106 -23.78 -3.56 8.19
CA THR A 106 -23.03 -4.25 7.14
C THR A 106 -22.56 -3.26 6.07
N ILE A 107 -23.43 -2.34 5.64
CA ILE A 107 -23.08 -1.29 4.67
C ILE A 107 -21.99 -0.38 5.25
N MET A 108 -22.12 0.05 6.51
CA MET A 108 -21.08 0.83 7.19
C MET A 108 -19.73 0.10 7.20
N THR A 109 -19.74 -1.20 7.46
CA THR A 109 -18.53 -2.03 7.43
C THR A 109 -17.91 -2.09 6.03
N LEU A 110 -18.72 -2.19 4.97
CA LEU A 110 -18.22 -2.17 3.59
C LEU A 110 -17.65 -0.80 3.22
N ILE A 111 -18.26 0.30 3.66
CA ILE A 111 -17.75 1.67 3.46
C ILE A 111 -16.43 1.87 4.20
N GLN A 112 -16.33 1.37 5.45
CA GLN A 112 -15.10 1.40 6.25
C GLN A 112 -13.91 0.76 5.51
N HIS A 113 -14.17 -0.31 4.76
CA HIS A 113 -13.16 -1.02 3.96
C HIS A 113 -13.08 -0.54 2.51
N GLY A 114 -13.75 0.57 2.15
CA GLY A 114 -13.78 1.12 0.79
C GLY A 114 -14.48 0.24 -0.25
N CYS A 115 -15.15 -0.84 0.16
CA CYS A 115 -15.83 -1.80 -0.71
C CYS A 115 -17.20 -1.30 -1.18
N ALA A 116 -17.75 -0.27 -0.54
CA ALA A 116 -18.99 0.38 -0.95
C ALA A 116 -18.81 1.90 -1.04
N TRP A 117 -19.43 2.50 -2.05
CA TRP A 117 -19.64 3.94 -2.18
C TRP A 117 -21.02 4.30 -1.69
N HIS A 118 -21.17 5.55 -1.26
CA HIS A 118 -22.47 6.14 -0.97
C HIS A 118 -22.58 7.49 -1.70
N SER A 119 -23.75 7.77 -2.24
CA SER A 119 -24.06 9.06 -2.84
C SER A 119 -25.41 9.56 -2.35
N SER A 120 -25.40 10.78 -1.83
CA SER A 120 -26.62 11.54 -1.59
C SER A 120 -27.11 12.08 -2.94
N THR A 121 -28.42 12.08 -3.14
CA THR A 121 -28.99 12.68 -4.35
C THR A 121 -28.86 14.20 -4.37
N ASP A 122 -28.97 14.78 -5.58
CA ASP A 122 -29.09 16.24 -5.74
C ASP A 122 -30.30 16.71 -4.90
N PRO A 123 -30.14 17.63 -3.94
CA PRO A 123 -31.24 18.11 -3.10
C PRO A 123 -32.42 18.69 -3.90
N ASP A 124 -32.18 19.08 -5.15
CA ASP A 124 -33.19 19.63 -6.05
C ASP A 124 -34.07 18.56 -6.72
N VAL A 125 -33.74 17.25 -6.62
CA VAL A 125 -34.37 16.16 -7.39
C VAL A 125 -35.10 15.13 -6.52
N THR A 126 -34.63 14.87 -5.31
CA THR A 126 -35.18 13.87 -4.38
C THR A 126 -34.92 14.29 -2.92
N ASP A 127 -35.50 13.55 -1.96
CA ASP A 127 -35.28 13.79 -0.53
C ASP A 127 -33.77 13.93 -0.24
N PRO A 128 -33.31 15.08 0.30
CA PRO A 128 -31.89 15.32 0.58
C PRO A 128 -31.28 14.29 1.56
N ASN A 129 -32.12 13.57 2.30
CA ASN A 129 -31.72 12.52 3.23
C ASN A 129 -31.65 11.12 2.59
N GLN A 130 -31.92 10.99 1.29
CA GLN A 130 -31.90 9.70 0.59
C GLN A 130 -30.50 9.39 0.07
N GLU A 131 -29.91 8.31 0.59
CA GLU A 131 -28.61 7.80 0.17
C GLU A 131 -28.72 6.54 -0.68
N PHE A 132 -27.93 6.50 -1.75
CA PHE A 132 -27.76 5.35 -2.62
C PHE A 132 -26.41 4.70 -2.40
N PHE A 133 -26.38 3.37 -2.39
CA PHE A 133 -25.17 2.58 -2.17
C PHE A 133 -24.79 1.81 -3.42
N GLU A 134 -23.50 1.72 -3.70
CA GLU A 134 -22.93 1.00 -4.84
C GLU A 134 -21.68 0.24 -4.41
N ILE A 135 -21.42 -0.95 -4.97
CA ILE A 135 -20.21 -1.73 -4.66
C ILE A 135 -19.03 -1.26 -5.50
N ASN A 136 -17.93 -0.93 -4.83
CA ASN A 136 -16.64 -0.68 -5.46
C ASN A 136 -15.92 -2.01 -5.72
N ILE A 137 -16.16 -2.57 -6.90
CA ILE A 137 -15.61 -3.87 -7.30
C ILE A 137 -14.09 -3.90 -7.28
N ASN A 138 -13.42 -2.81 -7.63
CA ASN A 138 -11.97 -2.80 -7.66
C ASN A 138 -11.40 -3.01 -6.25
N GLN A 139 -12.00 -2.35 -5.24
CA GLN A 139 -11.63 -2.53 -3.84
C GLN A 139 -11.90 -3.93 -3.32
N VAL A 140 -13.00 -4.55 -3.74
CA VAL A 140 -13.29 -5.95 -3.41
C VAL A 140 -12.23 -6.87 -4.02
N LEU A 141 -11.94 -6.75 -5.31
CA LEU A 141 -11.01 -7.64 -6.01
C LEU A 141 -9.55 -7.49 -5.56
N LEU A 142 -9.13 -6.29 -5.13
CA LEU A 142 -7.80 -6.07 -4.57
C LEU A 142 -7.52 -6.88 -3.30
N ARG A 143 -8.57 -7.35 -2.60
CA ARG A 143 -8.42 -8.24 -1.43
C ARG A 143 -7.67 -9.54 -1.74
N LEU A 144 -7.79 -10.04 -2.97
CA LEU A 144 -7.06 -11.24 -3.42
C LEU A 144 -5.54 -11.04 -3.43
N ARG A 145 -5.06 -9.79 -3.44
CA ARG A 145 -3.63 -9.44 -3.48
C ARG A 145 -3.05 -9.07 -2.11
N PHE A 146 -3.85 -9.10 -1.04
CA PHE A 146 -3.40 -8.66 0.29
C PHE A 146 -2.13 -9.34 0.77
N GLY A 147 -1.99 -10.66 0.55
CA GLY A 147 -0.77 -11.38 0.88
C GLY A 147 0.48 -10.85 0.16
N ARG A 148 0.34 -10.49 -1.13
CA ARG A 148 1.43 -9.88 -1.90
C ARG A 148 1.79 -8.49 -1.39
N TYR A 149 0.80 -7.68 -1.02
CA TYR A 149 1.03 -6.34 -0.48
C TYR A 149 1.77 -6.37 0.86
N ILE A 150 1.44 -7.32 1.73
CA ILE A 150 2.16 -7.52 2.99
C ILE A 150 3.60 -7.94 2.72
N GLY A 151 3.83 -8.90 1.82
CA GLY A 151 5.18 -9.34 1.44
C GLY A 151 6.04 -8.21 0.86
N ILE A 152 5.49 -7.40 -0.05
CA ILE A 152 6.20 -6.23 -0.59
C ILE A 152 6.58 -5.25 0.52
N ALA A 153 5.69 -5.01 1.49
CA ALA A 153 6.01 -4.11 2.60
C ALA A 153 7.13 -4.66 3.50
N GLU A 154 7.18 -5.97 3.69
CA GLU A 154 8.24 -6.68 4.41
C GLU A 154 9.58 -6.54 3.68
N ASP A 155 9.60 -6.85 2.38
CA ASP A 155 10.80 -6.81 1.54
C ASP A 155 11.39 -5.39 1.43
N GLU A 156 10.54 -4.37 1.29
CA GLU A 156 10.96 -2.99 1.02
C GLU A 156 11.23 -2.17 2.28
N LEU A 157 10.54 -2.46 3.38
CA LEU A 157 10.51 -1.60 4.58
C LEU A 157 10.62 -2.37 5.91
N GLY A 158 10.68 -3.70 5.88
CA GLY A 158 10.85 -4.57 7.05
C GLY A 158 9.56 -4.97 7.77
N ASP A 159 9.70 -5.86 8.76
CA ASP A 159 8.60 -6.53 9.46
C ASP A 159 7.57 -5.58 10.09
N THR A 160 8.03 -4.46 10.66
CA THR A 160 7.13 -3.47 11.27
C THR A 160 6.20 -2.87 10.22
N ALA A 161 6.70 -2.61 9.01
CA ALA A 161 5.88 -2.10 7.91
C ALA A 161 4.86 -3.14 7.46
N ALA A 162 5.26 -4.41 7.33
CA ALA A 162 4.37 -5.52 6.99
C ALA A 162 3.21 -5.65 8.00
N ARG A 163 3.50 -5.51 9.30
CA ARG A 163 2.49 -5.52 10.36
C ARG A 163 1.54 -4.33 10.28
N ILE A 164 2.06 -3.13 10.02
CA ILE A 164 1.24 -1.92 9.80
C ILE A 164 0.31 -2.13 8.59
N VAL A 165 0.83 -2.56 7.44
CA VAL A 165 0.01 -2.83 6.25
C VAL A 165 -1.06 -3.86 6.55
N LYS A 166 -0.70 -4.98 7.21
CA LYS A 166 -1.65 -6.03 7.60
C LYS A 166 -2.77 -5.46 8.46
N LEU A 167 -2.46 -4.68 9.50
CA LEU A 167 -3.45 -4.07 10.38
C LEU A 167 -4.39 -3.14 9.60
N VAL A 168 -3.85 -2.29 8.74
CA VAL A 168 -4.66 -1.36 7.94
C VAL A 168 -5.53 -2.11 6.92
N LEU A 169 -5.03 -3.16 6.26
CA LEU A 169 -5.82 -4.00 5.34
C LEU A 169 -6.98 -4.73 6.04
N GLN A 170 -6.76 -5.15 7.30
CA GLN A 170 -7.77 -5.83 8.10
C GLN A 170 -8.90 -4.91 8.58
N HIS A 171 -8.61 -3.63 8.82
CA HIS A 171 -9.59 -2.66 9.34
C HIS A 171 -10.04 -1.62 8.31
N GLY A 172 -9.45 -1.60 7.11
CA GLY A 172 -9.71 -0.63 6.05
C GLY A 172 -8.95 0.68 6.25
N LYS A 173 -9.49 1.54 7.12
CA LYS A 173 -8.90 2.85 7.46
C LYS A 173 -8.76 2.97 8.98
N LEU A 174 -7.65 3.51 9.44
CA LEU A 174 -7.39 3.68 10.87
C LEU A 174 -6.75 5.04 11.12
N GLN A 175 -6.97 5.59 12.31
CA GLN A 175 -6.25 6.76 12.76
C GLN A 175 -4.78 6.38 13.04
N ALA A 176 -3.84 7.28 12.76
CA ALA A 176 -2.42 7.03 12.98
C ALA A 176 -2.10 6.69 14.44
N SER A 177 -2.72 7.38 15.40
CA SER A 177 -2.65 7.06 16.84
C SER A 177 -3.04 5.60 17.14
N ASP A 178 -4.14 5.12 16.58
CA ASP A 178 -4.63 3.75 16.78
C ASP A 178 -3.66 2.72 16.21
N VAL A 179 -3.08 3.01 15.04
CA VAL A 179 -2.07 2.14 14.40
C VAL A 179 -0.84 2.05 15.29
N ILE A 180 -0.31 3.19 15.75
CA ILE A 180 0.87 3.24 16.62
C ILE A 180 0.62 2.46 17.91
N GLN A 181 -0.51 2.71 18.57
CA GLN A 181 -0.84 2.07 19.83
C GLN A 181 -0.98 0.55 19.70
N ARG A 182 -1.72 0.07 18.68
CA ARG A 182 -1.97 -1.38 18.49
C ARG A 182 -0.70 -2.13 18.12
N ILE A 183 0.08 -1.62 17.17
CA ILE A 183 1.33 -2.27 16.75
C ILE A 183 2.36 -2.25 17.87
N ALA A 184 2.50 -1.13 18.58
CA ALA A 184 3.43 -1.06 19.71
C ALA A 184 3.04 -2.02 20.83
N SER A 185 1.74 -2.14 21.16
CA SER A 185 1.23 -3.11 22.13
C SER A 185 1.49 -4.55 21.70
N GLU A 186 1.28 -4.88 20.43
CA GLU A 186 1.57 -6.20 19.88
C GLU A 186 3.06 -6.55 19.98
N ILE A 187 3.93 -5.63 19.56
CA ILE A 187 5.40 -5.82 19.60
C ILE A 187 5.88 -5.97 21.05
N HIS A 188 5.40 -5.12 21.96
CA HIS A 188 5.78 -5.16 23.37
C HIS A 188 5.35 -6.47 24.04
N THR A 189 4.13 -6.94 23.73
CA THR A 189 3.62 -8.23 24.23
C THR A 189 4.50 -9.37 23.72
N GLN A 190 4.84 -9.40 22.43
CA GLN A 190 5.70 -10.43 21.84
C GLN A 190 7.10 -10.47 22.45
N ARG A 191 7.72 -9.29 22.69
CA ARG A 191 9.02 -9.20 23.37
C ARG A 191 8.97 -9.72 24.80
N THR A 192 7.91 -9.37 25.54
CA THR A 192 7.73 -9.80 26.94
C THR A 192 7.47 -11.30 27.05
N THR A 193 6.66 -11.87 26.16
CA THR A 193 6.42 -13.32 26.10
C THR A 193 7.70 -14.08 25.76
N ALA A 194 8.48 -13.60 24.79
CA ALA A 194 9.74 -14.23 24.41
C ALA A 194 10.77 -14.21 25.55
N ALA A 195 10.87 -13.08 26.27
CA ALA A 195 11.76 -12.96 27.43
C ALA A 195 11.36 -13.90 28.58
N SER A 196 10.05 -14.09 28.80
CA SER A 196 9.54 -15.00 29.84
C SER A 196 9.88 -16.46 29.52
N LEU A 197 9.71 -16.89 28.26
CA LEU A 197 10.06 -18.24 27.82
C LEU A 197 11.56 -18.55 27.95
N VAL A 198 12.43 -17.56 27.71
CA VAL A 198 13.89 -17.71 27.90
C VAL A 198 14.25 -17.83 29.39
N ALA A 199 13.56 -17.09 30.26
CA ALA A 199 13.77 -17.18 31.70
C ALA A 199 13.34 -18.55 32.28
N ASP A 200 12.20 -19.08 31.83
CA ASP A 200 11.71 -20.40 32.24
C ASP A 200 12.62 -21.53 31.74
N ALA A 201 13.22 -21.39 30.56
CA ALA A 201 14.23 -22.33 30.05
C ALA A 201 15.54 -22.31 30.87
N GLN A 202 15.89 -21.17 31.49
CA GLN A 202 17.09 -21.02 32.33
C GLN A 202 16.88 -21.50 33.78
N LEU A 203 15.65 -21.49 34.29
CA LEU A 203 15.31 -21.96 35.64
C LEU A 203 15.27 -23.50 35.77
N ASN A 204 15.28 -24.24 34.66
CA ASN A 204 15.39 -25.70 34.66
C ASN A 204 16.84 -26.22 34.82
N GLY A 205 17.80 -25.33 35.12
CA GLY A 205 19.17 -25.69 35.53
C GLY A 205 19.45 -25.24 36.97
N ASP A 206 19.55 -26.23 37.87
CA ASP A 206 19.91 -26.22 39.30
C ASP A 206 19.41 -25.08 40.22
N PRO A 207 18.78 -25.40 41.38
CA PRO A 207 18.20 -24.40 42.26
C PRO A 207 19.29 -23.71 43.10
N GLN A 208 19.57 -22.42 42.83
CA GLN A 208 20.27 -21.57 43.79
C GLN A 208 19.29 -20.67 44.56
N ASN A 209 19.29 -20.90 45.87
CA ASN A 209 18.54 -20.20 46.90
C ASN A 209 19.06 -18.76 47.05
N THR A 210 18.25 -17.74 46.71
CA THR A 210 18.55 -16.34 47.05
C THR A 210 17.31 -15.60 47.54
N THR A 211 17.44 -15.05 48.76
CA THR A 211 16.47 -14.23 49.47
C THR A 211 16.20 -12.90 48.73
N THR A 212 14.93 -12.59 48.47
CA THR A 212 14.46 -11.48 47.64
C THR A 212 14.27 -10.18 48.44
N ASN A 213 14.88 -9.09 47.93
CA ASN A 213 14.67 -7.71 48.38
C ASN A 213 13.52 -7.03 47.59
N ASN A 214 12.54 -6.47 48.30
CA ASN A 214 11.30 -5.89 47.78
C ASN A 214 11.44 -4.53 47.03
N ASN A 215 12.64 -3.96 46.89
CA ASN A 215 12.85 -2.66 46.21
C ASN A 215 13.02 -2.75 44.68
N LYS A 216 12.89 -3.93 44.06
CA LYS A 216 13.05 -4.14 42.60
C LYS A 216 11.79 -3.84 41.78
N SER A 217 10.61 -3.75 42.39
CA SER A 217 9.32 -3.59 41.69
C SER A 217 9.16 -2.21 41.03
N ASN A 218 9.48 -1.12 41.76
CA ASN A 218 9.33 0.24 41.24
C ASN A 218 10.33 0.58 40.13
N LYS A 219 11.56 0.05 40.19
CA LYS A 219 12.57 0.25 39.13
C LYS A 219 12.25 -0.55 37.85
N ARG A 220 11.64 -1.73 37.98
CA ARG A 220 11.19 -2.51 36.81
C ARG A 220 10.05 -1.83 36.07
N LYS A 221 9.07 -1.25 36.78
CA LYS A 221 7.93 -0.55 36.17
C LYS A 221 8.35 0.66 35.32
N ALA A 222 9.26 1.50 35.84
CA ALA A 222 9.81 2.64 35.08
C ALA A 222 10.55 2.19 33.80
N GLY A 223 11.37 1.15 33.88
CA GLY A 223 12.07 0.62 32.70
C GLY A 223 11.16 -0.03 31.65
N THR A 224 9.97 -0.51 32.04
CA THR A 224 8.98 -1.07 31.10
C THR A 224 8.22 0.04 30.37
N GLU A 225 7.86 1.13 31.05
CA GLU A 225 7.22 2.30 30.44
C GLU A 225 8.16 2.98 29.43
N ASP A 226 9.45 3.11 29.77
CA ASP A 226 10.47 3.66 28.86
C ASP A 226 10.63 2.80 27.58
N GLN A 227 10.66 1.47 27.71
CA GLN A 227 10.75 0.55 26.58
C GLN A 227 9.51 0.58 25.68
N PHE A 228 8.32 0.77 26.25
CA PHE A 228 7.09 0.87 25.47
C PHE A 228 7.04 2.18 24.66
N SER A 229 7.47 3.28 25.27
CA SER A 229 7.58 4.58 24.59
C SER A 229 8.57 4.52 23.42
N GLU A 230 9.71 3.84 23.59
CA GLU A 230 10.68 3.61 22.52
C GLU A 230 10.06 2.84 21.33
N VAL A 231 9.33 1.76 21.60
CA VAL A 231 8.62 1.00 20.55
C VAL A 231 7.56 1.85 19.86
N GLN A 232 6.83 2.69 20.59
CA GLN A 232 5.88 3.62 19.99
C GLN A 232 6.56 4.61 19.05
N ALA A 233 7.72 5.15 19.44
CA ALA A 233 8.49 6.06 18.61
C ALA A 233 8.99 5.37 17.32
N ASP A 234 9.46 4.11 17.42
CA ASP A 234 9.88 3.31 16.27
C ASP A 234 8.72 3.07 15.29
N VAL A 235 7.54 2.72 15.80
CA VAL A 235 6.34 2.50 14.98
C VAL A 235 5.87 3.80 14.34
N ALA A 236 5.88 4.91 15.07
CA ALA A 236 5.55 6.23 14.55
C ALA A 236 6.49 6.64 13.42
N ARG A 237 7.81 6.44 13.61
CA ARG A 237 8.82 6.67 12.56
C ARG A 237 8.54 5.81 11.33
N GLN A 238 8.25 4.52 11.50
CA GLN A 238 7.94 3.63 10.39
C GLN A 238 6.68 4.10 9.63
N LEU A 239 5.65 4.54 10.35
CA LEU A 239 4.42 5.06 9.77
C LEU A 239 4.68 6.35 8.96
N THR A 240 5.53 7.24 9.47
CA THR A 240 6.02 8.44 8.74
C THR A 240 6.70 8.04 7.43
N ILE A 241 7.63 7.08 7.44
CA ILE A 241 8.32 6.60 6.24
C ILE A 241 7.32 6.03 5.22
N MET A 242 6.37 5.23 5.67
CA MET A 242 5.36 4.63 4.79
C MET A 242 4.46 5.67 4.13
N LEU A 243 4.09 6.74 4.85
CA LEU A 243 3.33 7.85 4.30
C LEU A 243 4.19 8.73 3.37
N TYR A 244 5.45 8.98 3.73
CA TYR A 244 6.44 9.73 2.94
C TYR A 244 6.85 9.01 1.65
N ARG A 245 6.84 7.67 1.63
CA ARG A 245 7.13 6.85 0.44
C ARG A 245 5.87 6.36 -0.30
N ALA A 246 4.70 6.90 0.06
CA ALA A 246 3.40 6.65 -0.59
C ALA A 246 2.92 5.18 -0.57
N TYR A 247 3.36 4.36 0.39
CA TYR A 247 2.77 3.05 0.67
C TYR A 247 1.44 3.17 1.41
N LEU A 248 1.30 4.22 2.22
CA LEU A 248 0.05 4.64 2.82
C LEU A 248 -0.40 5.97 2.22
N ARG A 249 -1.71 6.20 2.24
CA ARG A 249 -2.34 7.44 1.80
C ARG A 249 -3.30 7.96 2.87
N PRO A 250 -3.43 9.30 3.02
CA PRO A 250 -4.49 9.89 3.83
C PRO A 250 -5.88 9.50 3.31
N SER A 251 -6.82 9.29 4.21
CA SER A 251 -8.22 9.05 3.90
C SER A 251 -8.97 10.37 3.82
N SER A 252 -9.74 10.58 2.75
CA SER A 252 -10.57 11.78 2.56
C SER A 252 -12.05 11.42 2.42
N VAL A 253 -12.94 12.40 2.57
CA VAL A 253 -14.40 12.20 2.38
C VAL A 253 -14.72 11.98 0.90
N HIS A 254 -13.97 12.61 0.00
CA HIS A 254 -14.16 12.54 -1.44
C HIS A 254 -14.00 11.12 -2.01
N GLN A 255 -13.29 10.22 -1.33
CA GLN A 255 -13.05 8.87 -1.83
C GLN A 255 -14.28 7.95 -1.80
N TYR A 256 -15.31 8.31 -1.04
CA TYR A 256 -16.51 7.47 -0.85
C TYR A 256 -17.62 7.73 -1.86
N VAL A 257 -17.47 8.78 -2.67
CA VAL A 257 -18.38 9.11 -3.77
C VAL A 257 -17.89 8.41 -5.04
N SER A 258 -18.80 7.74 -5.75
CA SER A 258 -18.44 7.06 -6.99
C SER A 258 -17.88 8.07 -8.01
N PRO A 259 -16.84 7.70 -8.79
CA PRO A 259 -16.30 8.59 -9.83
C PRO A 259 -17.38 9.04 -10.83
N ARG A 260 -18.33 8.16 -11.14
CA ARG A 260 -19.45 8.45 -12.04
C ARG A 260 -20.39 9.51 -11.47
N ASP A 261 -20.67 9.48 -10.16
CA ASP A 261 -21.51 10.50 -9.54
C ASP A 261 -20.79 11.86 -9.51
N LYS A 262 -19.47 11.87 -9.30
CA LYS A 262 -18.66 13.10 -9.44
C LYS A 262 -18.73 13.63 -10.86
N GLU A 263 -18.58 12.77 -11.87
CA GLU A 263 -18.69 13.15 -13.28
C GLU A 263 -20.04 13.80 -13.57
N ILE A 264 -21.14 13.15 -13.17
CA ILE A 264 -22.50 13.65 -13.38
C ILE A 264 -22.70 14.99 -12.67
N LYS A 265 -22.31 15.09 -11.40
CA LYS A 265 -22.46 16.30 -10.59
C LYS A 265 -21.71 17.48 -11.18
N TYR A 266 -20.45 17.27 -11.59
CA TYR A 266 -19.61 18.34 -12.14
C TYR A 266 -19.99 18.69 -13.58
N GLU A 267 -20.38 17.71 -14.40
CA GLU A 267 -20.94 17.98 -15.73
C GLU A 267 -22.21 18.82 -15.62
N ALA A 268 -23.15 18.45 -14.75
CA ALA A 268 -24.38 19.19 -14.54
C ALA A 268 -24.11 20.63 -14.08
N LYS A 269 -23.19 20.81 -13.12
CA LYS A 269 -22.77 22.14 -12.63
C LYS A 269 -22.20 23.00 -13.75
N LYS A 270 -21.28 22.47 -14.57
CA LYS A 270 -20.66 23.23 -15.68
C LYS A 270 -21.65 23.50 -16.82
N ARG A 271 -22.57 22.58 -17.10
CA ARG A 271 -23.64 22.78 -18.09
C ARG A 271 -24.58 23.92 -17.69
N ARG A 272 -24.96 24.02 -16.40
CA ARG A 272 -25.78 25.12 -15.88
C ARG A 272 -25.12 26.50 -16.01
N GLN A 273 -23.79 26.56 -16.10
CA GLN A 273 -23.02 27.81 -16.25
C GLN A 273 -22.93 28.30 -17.70
N LEU A 274 -23.24 27.45 -18.68
CA LEU A 274 -23.26 27.87 -20.09
C LEU A 274 -24.54 28.65 -20.40
N ARG A 275 -24.41 29.77 -21.12
CA ARG A 275 -25.56 30.50 -21.68
C ARG A 275 -25.93 29.87 -23.02
N GLY A 276 -27.20 29.49 -23.19
CA GLY A 276 -27.72 28.90 -24.43
C GLY A 276 -27.60 27.37 -24.50
N ILE A 277 -27.98 26.80 -25.65
CA ILE A 277 -27.98 25.34 -25.86
C ILE A 277 -26.53 24.88 -26.08
N PRO A 278 -25.98 23.95 -25.27
CA PRO A 278 -24.59 23.50 -25.39
C PRO A 278 -24.30 22.82 -26.72
N THR A 279 -23.22 23.22 -27.40
CA THR A 279 -22.77 22.54 -28.63
C THR A 279 -22.02 21.23 -28.32
N PRO A 280 -21.88 20.28 -29.27
CA PRO A 280 -21.10 19.05 -29.05
C PRO A 280 -19.65 19.30 -28.62
N LYS A 281 -19.02 20.38 -29.14
CA LYS A 281 -17.65 20.78 -28.75
C LYS A 281 -17.60 21.26 -27.30
N ASP A 282 -18.61 22.02 -26.86
CA ASP A 282 -18.71 22.48 -25.48
C ASP A 282 -18.90 21.31 -24.50
N LEU A 283 -19.72 20.33 -24.88
CA LEU A 283 -19.94 19.11 -24.09
C LEU A 283 -18.64 18.28 -23.97
N GLN A 284 -17.86 18.17 -25.05
CA GLN A 284 -16.56 17.50 -25.01
C GLN A 284 -15.56 18.25 -24.12
N LYS A 285 -15.52 19.58 -24.21
CA LYS A 285 -14.68 20.43 -23.36
C LYS A 285 -15.07 20.31 -21.87
N ILE A 286 -16.37 20.30 -21.57
CA ILE A 286 -16.87 20.08 -20.20
C ILE A 286 -16.39 18.73 -19.67
N ARG A 287 -16.55 17.65 -20.45
CA ARG A 287 -16.10 16.30 -20.05
C ARG A 287 -14.61 16.26 -19.72
N GLU A 288 -13.78 16.87 -20.57
CA GLU A 288 -12.34 16.91 -20.32
C GLU A 288 -12.01 17.71 -19.06
N GLN A 289 -12.62 18.88 -18.88
CA GLN A 289 -12.42 19.68 -17.68
C GLN A 289 -12.94 18.99 -16.41
N VAL A 290 -14.02 18.20 -16.48
CA VAL A 290 -14.53 17.41 -15.36
C VAL A 290 -13.56 16.27 -15.03
N ARG A 291 -13.02 15.59 -16.05
CA ARG A 291 -12.03 14.54 -15.87
C ARG A 291 -10.76 15.06 -15.19
N VAL A 292 -10.25 16.21 -15.63
CA VAL A 292 -9.12 16.90 -15.01
C VAL A 292 -9.45 17.27 -13.57
N GLN A 293 -10.60 17.89 -13.31
CA GLN A 293 -11.03 18.26 -11.97
C GLN A 293 -11.12 17.05 -11.01
N ILE A 294 -11.63 15.89 -11.46
CA ILE A 294 -11.69 14.67 -10.64
C ILE A 294 -10.28 14.11 -10.39
N ALA A 295 -9.38 14.22 -11.36
CA ALA A 295 -7.98 13.83 -11.18
C ALA A 295 -7.28 14.76 -10.18
N GLU A 296 -7.45 16.08 -10.29
CA GLU A 296 -6.93 17.08 -9.35
C GLU A 296 -7.49 16.88 -7.94
N GLU A 297 -8.78 16.63 -7.77
CA GLU A 297 -9.40 16.35 -6.47
C GLU A 297 -8.84 15.07 -5.85
N ARG A 298 -8.62 14.03 -6.67
CA ARG A 298 -7.93 12.83 -6.21
C ARG A 298 -6.52 13.20 -5.74
N GLU A 299 -5.74 13.92 -6.54
CA GLU A 299 -4.38 14.33 -6.13
C GLU A 299 -4.38 15.23 -4.88
N ALA A 300 -5.37 16.11 -4.71
CA ALA A 300 -5.52 16.96 -3.52
C ALA A 300 -5.81 16.17 -2.23
N ASP A 301 -6.24 14.90 -2.33
CA ASP A 301 -6.30 14.00 -1.17
C ASP A 301 -4.91 13.73 -0.58
N TRP A 302 -3.83 13.87 -1.36
CA TRP A 302 -2.47 13.76 -0.86
C TRP A 302 -2.02 14.99 -0.10
N ASP A 303 -2.29 16.20 -0.61
CA ASP A 303 -1.57 17.40 -0.18
C ASP A 303 -2.49 18.39 0.58
N VAL A 304 -1.92 19.05 1.60
CA VAL A 304 -2.65 20.06 2.40
C VAL A 304 -2.96 21.31 1.56
N SER A 305 -2.10 21.64 0.61
CA SER A 305 -2.14 22.87 -0.18
C SER A 305 -2.04 22.57 -1.68
N ALA A 306 -3.18 22.56 -2.38
CA ALA A 306 -3.22 22.40 -3.85
C ALA A 306 -2.70 23.64 -4.64
N THR A 307 -2.09 24.62 -3.96
CA THR A 307 -1.85 25.96 -4.52
C THR A 307 -0.47 26.19 -5.13
N ASN A 308 0.52 25.34 -4.85
CA ASN A 308 1.87 25.52 -5.39
C ASN A 308 2.33 24.27 -6.15
N VAL A 309 2.05 24.24 -7.46
CA VAL A 309 2.72 23.30 -8.37
C VAL A 309 4.09 23.90 -8.69
N SER A 310 5.14 23.48 -7.98
CA SER A 310 6.50 23.78 -8.43
C SER A 310 6.82 22.86 -9.61
N LEU A 311 7.34 23.41 -10.70
CA LEU A 311 7.83 22.63 -11.82
C LEU A 311 9.27 22.20 -11.52
N GLY A 312 9.53 20.91 -11.60
CA GLY A 312 10.88 20.37 -11.56
C GLY A 312 11.74 20.86 -12.73
N SER A 313 13.04 20.58 -12.68
CA SER A 313 13.99 20.94 -13.76
C SER A 313 13.66 20.34 -15.13
N ASP A 314 12.77 19.35 -15.15
CA ASP A 314 12.24 18.63 -16.31
C ASP A 314 10.88 19.17 -16.81
N GLY A 315 10.34 20.22 -16.17
CA GLY A 315 9.05 20.81 -16.53
C GLY A 315 7.84 19.93 -16.14
N LEU A 316 8.04 18.91 -15.30
CA LEU A 316 6.96 18.13 -14.68
C LEU A 316 6.64 18.69 -13.30
N ALA A 317 5.44 18.44 -12.79
CA ALA A 317 5.09 18.80 -11.41
C ALA A 317 6.07 18.09 -10.46
N ALA A 318 6.86 18.85 -9.71
CA ALA A 318 7.72 18.31 -8.68
C ALA A 318 6.83 17.66 -7.62
N ASP A 319 7.11 16.39 -7.32
CA ASP A 319 6.47 15.74 -6.20
C ASP A 319 7.02 16.40 -4.92
N HIS A 320 6.11 16.82 -4.05
CA HIS A 320 6.44 17.44 -2.76
C HIS A 320 6.00 16.51 -1.62
N PRO A 321 6.72 15.41 -1.35
CA PRO A 321 6.42 14.50 -0.24
C PRO A 321 6.19 15.24 1.09
N GLU A 322 6.87 16.37 1.29
CA GLU A 322 6.78 17.26 2.45
C GLU A 322 5.41 17.93 2.65
N SER A 323 4.59 17.99 1.61
CA SER A 323 3.29 18.67 1.62
C SER A 323 2.12 17.73 1.94
N ARG A 324 2.42 16.44 2.13
CA ARG A 324 1.39 15.42 2.33
C ARG A 324 0.62 15.63 3.62
N ARG A 325 -0.70 15.50 3.53
CA ARG A 325 -1.60 15.50 4.69
C ARG A 325 -1.13 14.42 5.66
N GLY A 326 -1.02 14.81 6.93
CA GLY A 326 -0.57 13.93 7.99
C GLY A 326 0.93 13.89 8.23
N LEU A 327 1.75 14.58 7.43
CA LEU A 327 3.17 14.79 7.74
C LEU A 327 3.39 16.18 8.35
N MET A 328 4.07 16.22 9.49
CA MET A 328 4.43 17.43 10.23
C MET A 328 5.94 17.59 10.19
N ARG A 329 6.43 18.73 9.67
CA ARG A 329 7.88 18.99 9.64
C ARG A 329 8.39 19.25 11.05
N LYS A 330 9.52 18.63 11.41
CA LYS A 330 10.21 18.89 12.69
C LYS A 330 10.79 20.29 12.73
N ASN A 331 10.75 20.92 13.91
CA ASN A 331 11.31 22.27 14.13
C ASN A 331 12.83 22.34 13.91
N ALA A 332 13.54 21.22 14.03
CA ALA A 332 14.95 21.10 13.70
C ALA A 332 15.12 19.97 12.68
N SER A 333 15.77 20.25 11.54
CA SER A 333 16.08 19.21 10.57
C SER A 333 17.06 18.21 11.17
N ALA A 334 16.84 16.93 10.96
CA ALA A 334 17.66 15.89 11.55
C ALA A 334 19.09 15.91 10.96
N ILE A 335 19.30 16.48 9.76
CA ILE A 335 20.64 16.82 9.23
C ILE A 335 21.34 17.90 10.08
N ALA A 336 20.62 18.95 10.48
CA ALA A 336 21.17 20.00 11.35
C ALA A 336 21.50 19.44 12.74
N VAL A 337 20.65 18.57 13.28
CA VAL A 337 20.89 17.90 14.57
C VAL A 337 22.09 16.95 14.48
N ALA A 338 22.18 16.12 13.44
CA ALA A 338 23.30 15.18 13.25
C ALA A 338 24.64 15.92 13.03
N SER A 339 24.63 17.01 12.25
CA SER A 339 25.82 17.83 12.04
C SER A 339 26.24 18.62 13.29
N ALA A 340 25.30 19.10 14.11
CA ALA A 340 25.57 19.72 15.41
C ALA A 340 26.13 18.70 16.43
N ALA A 341 25.55 17.49 16.48
CA ALA A 341 26.05 16.40 17.33
C ALA A 341 27.48 15.99 16.96
N SER A 342 27.78 15.92 15.65
CA SER A 342 29.12 15.62 15.13
C SER A 342 30.14 16.70 15.48
N LYS A 343 29.75 17.99 15.44
CA LYS A 343 30.60 19.12 15.88
C LYS A 343 30.90 19.06 17.38
N SER A 344 29.92 18.65 18.20
CA SER A 344 30.10 18.54 19.66
C SER A 344 31.02 17.37 20.10
N LYS A 345 31.09 16.28 19.31
CA LYS A 345 32.01 15.18 19.56
C LYS A 345 33.45 15.52 19.16
N ARG A 346 33.63 16.33 18.10
CA ARG A 346 34.95 16.79 17.63
C ARG A 346 35.59 17.83 18.55
N SER A 347 34.81 18.59 19.32
CA SER A 347 35.34 19.54 20.33
C SER A 347 35.74 18.88 21.66
N LYS A 348 35.40 17.61 21.90
CA LYS A 348 35.81 16.84 23.10
C LYS A 348 37.10 16.04 22.93
N SER A 349 37.72 16.01 21.74
CA SER A 349 38.96 15.27 21.47
C SER A 349 40.22 16.14 21.30
N CYS A 350 40.19 17.40 21.72
CA CYS A 350 41.35 18.30 21.67
C CYS A 350 41.52 19.12 22.96
N SER A 351 41.65 18.46 24.12
CA SER A 351 42.28 19.07 25.29
C SER A 351 42.83 18.02 26.26
N SER A 352 44.04 17.53 26.00
CA SER A 352 44.97 17.12 27.07
C SER A 352 46.36 16.87 26.50
N THR A 353 47.28 17.78 26.77
CA THR A 353 48.73 17.65 26.56
C THR A 353 49.37 16.83 27.69
N SER A 354 50.26 15.91 27.28
CA SER A 354 51.45 15.32 27.96
C SER A 354 51.40 14.78 29.41
N ARG A 355 51.67 13.46 29.57
CA ARG A 355 52.88 12.88 30.23
C ARG A 355 52.83 11.34 30.37
N GLU A 356 54.00 10.75 30.60
CA GLU A 356 54.47 9.36 30.42
C GLU A 356 53.93 8.25 31.34
N HIS A 357 54.05 7.01 30.80
CA HIS A 357 54.34 5.69 31.41
C HIS A 357 53.58 5.16 32.65
N LYS A 358 52.76 4.10 32.47
CA LYS A 358 53.03 2.73 33.02
C LYS A 358 52.03 1.65 32.54
N LYS A 359 52.58 0.45 32.32
CA LYS A 359 51.96 -0.84 32.00
C LYS A 359 50.91 -1.28 33.05
N ARG A 360 49.71 -1.73 32.63
CA ARG A 360 49.01 -2.87 33.26
C ARG A 360 47.91 -3.43 32.34
N LYS A 361 47.76 -4.75 32.42
CA LYS A 361 47.02 -5.66 31.54
C LYS A 361 45.80 -6.16 32.33
N THR A 362 44.57 -5.87 31.91
CA THR A 362 43.41 -6.71 32.22
C THR A 362 42.26 -6.49 31.23
N LYS A 363 41.57 -7.60 31.01
CA LYS A 363 40.47 -7.94 30.12
C LYS A 363 39.15 -7.53 30.78
N ASP A 364 38.17 -7.00 30.03
CA ASP A 364 36.81 -7.56 29.96
C ASP A 364 35.88 -6.78 29.03
N LYS A 365 34.92 -7.53 28.52
CA LYS A 365 34.03 -7.25 27.39
C LYS A 365 32.72 -6.58 27.83
N ASN A 366 32.05 -6.00 26.83
CA ASN A 366 30.61 -5.77 26.70
C ASN A 366 29.98 -4.60 27.49
N GLY A 367 29.96 -3.44 26.83
CA GLY A 367 28.89 -2.45 26.93
C GLY A 367 28.44 -2.10 25.51
N MET A 368 27.30 -2.66 25.07
CA MET A 368 26.66 -2.35 23.80
C MET A 368 26.09 -0.92 23.88
N ASN A 369 26.89 0.07 23.51
CA ASN A 369 26.43 1.44 23.32
C ASN A 369 25.91 1.61 21.90
N GLY A 370 24.72 2.17 21.78
CA GLY A 370 24.02 2.44 20.52
C GLY A 370 24.94 3.05 19.47
N ILE A 371 25.01 2.36 18.33
CA ILE A 371 25.73 2.80 17.15
C ILE A 371 25.04 4.08 16.65
N PRO A 372 25.71 5.25 16.61
CA PRO A 372 25.20 6.38 15.86
C PRO A 372 25.31 6.02 14.38
N SER A 373 24.18 6.09 13.68
CA SER A 373 24.09 5.92 12.23
C SER A 373 25.11 6.81 11.50
N SER A 374 25.85 6.22 10.57
CA SER A 374 26.73 6.95 9.65
C SER A 374 25.88 7.84 8.72
N PRO A 375 26.45 8.91 8.13
CA PRO A 375 25.73 9.84 7.25
C PRO A 375 25.15 9.21 5.96
N GLU A 376 25.33 7.91 5.72
CA GLU A 376 24.78 7.17 4.57
C GLU A 376 23.39 6.54 4.82
N THR A 377 22.83 6.67 6.04
CA THR A 377 21.51 6.06 6.40
C THR A 377 20.39 7.08 6.65
N PHE A 378 20.59 8.33 6.28
CA PHE A 378 19.58 9.38 6.49
C PHE A 378 18.45 9.27 5.47
N ASP A 379 17.22 9.03 5.93
CA ASP A 379 16.03 9.09 5.09
C ASP A 379 15.46 10.51 5.14
N ALA A 380 15.08 11.08 3.99
CA ALA A 380 14.41 12.38 3.95
C ALA A 380 13.10 12.39 4.79
N ALA A 381 12.49 11.23 5.01
CA ALA A 381 11.36 11.05 5.91
C ALA A 381 11.70 11.36 7.39
N ASP A 382 12.96 11.30 7.81
CA ASP A 382 13.38 11.51 9.21
C ASP A 382 13.18 12.96 9.69
N ASP A 383 13.05 13.92 8.75
CA ASP A 383 12.75 15.33 9.03
C ASP A 383 11.26 15.58 9.40
N TYR A 384 10.43 14.53 9.42
CA TYR A 384 8.99 14.62 9.64
C TYR A 384 8.53 13.74 10.81
N ASP A 385 7.39 14.12 11.37
CA ASP A 385 6.57 13.34 12.29
C ASP A 385 5.19 13.10 11.68
N ILE A 386 4.53 12.01 12.10
CA ILE A 386 3.17 11.68 11.70
C ILE A 386 2.18 12.47 12.58
N ASP A 387 1.21 13.15 11.97
CA ASP A 387 0.05 13.69 12.66
C ASP A 387 -0.75 12.53 13.25
N PRO A 388 -0.85 12.40 14.58
CA PRO A 388 -1.54 11.27 15.20
C PRO A 388 -3.02 11.23 14.83
N THR A 389 -3.62 12.33 14.38
CA THR A 389 -5.05 12.42 14.09
C THR A 389 -5.43 12.00 12.66
N VAL A 390 -4.44 11.86 11.76
CA VAL A 390 -4.70 11.53 10.36
C VAL A 390 -5.22 10.11 10.21
N TYR A 391 -6.27 9.94 9.42
CA TYR A 391 -6.74 8.62 9.01
C TYR A 391 -5.93 8.14 7.81
N VAL A 392 -5.34 6.95 7.91
CA VAL A 392 -4.52 6.34 6.86
C VAL A 392 -5.20 5.09 6.29
N ARG A 393 -4.92 4.83 5.01
CA ARG A 393 -5.31 3.63 4.29
C ARG A 393 -4.16 3.16 3.40
N VAL A 394 -4.20 1.90 2.96
CA VAL A 394 -3.21 1.36 2.02
C VAL A 394 -3.35 2.02 0.65
N HIS A 395 -2.21 2.37 0.06
CA HIS A 395 -2.15 2.90 -1.30
C HIS A 395 -1.86 1.78 -2.30
N TYR A 396 -2.91 1.08 -2.75
CA TYR A 396 -2.77 -0.10 -3.62
C TYR A 396 -1.99 0.15 -4.91
N ASP A 397 -2.11 1.35 -5.50
CA ASP A 397 -1.42 1.68 -6.75
C ASP A 397 0.10 1.65 -6.59
N ARG A 398 0.63 2.09 -5.42
CA ARG A 398 2.06 1.97 -5.11
C ARG A 398 2.48 0.50 -5.07
N PHE A 399 1.70 -0.39 -4.46
CA PHE A 399 2.03 -1.81 -4.43
C PHE A 399 1.91 -2.47 -5.81
N ASP A 400 0.90 -2.12 -6.58
CA ASP A 400 0.73 -2.62 -7.94
C ASP A 400 1.88 -2.15 -8.86
N VAL A 401 2.53 -1.01 -8.57
CA VAL A 401 3.78 -0.60 -9.24
C VAL A 401 4.91 -1.60 -8.97
N HIS A 402 5.11 -2.06 -7.74
CA HIS A 402 6.11 -3.11 -7.46
C HIS A 402 5.79 -4.41 -8.22
N LEU A 403 4.51 -4.78 -8.28
CA LEU A 403 4.07 -5.96 -9.03
C LEU A 403 4.33 -5.80 -10.55
N ARG A 404 4.03 -4.63 -11.12
CA ARG A 404 4.34 -4.31 -12.52
C ARG A 404 5.84 -4.42 -12.76
N ASP A 405 6.63 -3.76 -11.91
CA ASP A 405 8.08 -3.66 -12.07
C ASP A 405 8.71 -5.06 -12.01
N GLN A 406 8.24 -5.93 -11.10
CA GLN A 406 8.65 -7.34 -11.04
C GLN A 406 8.37 -8.08 -12.35
N VAL A 407 7.14 -8.01 -12.88
CA VAL A 407 6.76 -8.70 -14.12
C VAL A 407 7.60 -8.22 -15.30
N VAL A 408 7.89 -6.91 -15.38
CA VAL A 408 8.71 -6.35 -16.45
C VAL A 408 10.17 -6.80 -16.33
N ILE A 409 10.73 -6.80 -15.12
CA ILE A 409 12.10 -7.27 -14.86
C ILE A 409 12.25 -8.76 -15.20
N ASP A 410 11.26 -9.58 -14.85
CA ASP A 410 11.27 -11.01 -15.15
C ASP A 410 11.21 -11.26 -16.67
N ALA A 411 10.39 -10.49 -17.39
CA ALA A 411 10.34 -10.57 -18.85
C ALA A 411 11.66 -10.16 -19.52
N VAL A 412 12.33 -9.11 -19.02
CA VAL A 412 13.66 -8.70 -19.51
C VAL A 412 14.70 -9.77 -19.21
N ARG A 413 14.64 -10.39 -18.03
CA ARG A 413 15.53 -11.47 -17.61
C ARG A 413 15.43 -12.69 -18.53
N GLU A 414 14.19 -13.12 -18.81
CA GLU A 414 13.90 -14.27 -19.68
C GLU A 414 14.29 -13.99 -21.13
N LYS A 415 14.00 -12.79 -21.64
CA LYS A 415 14.31 -12.41 -23.03
C LYS A 415 15.81 -12.24 -23.28
N TYR A 416 16.53 -11.71 -22.30
CA TYR A 416 17.95 -11.36 -22.41
C TYR A 416 18.79 -12.17 -21.41
N ASN A 417 19.12 -11.59 -20.26
CA ASN A 417 19.84 -12.26 -19.19
C ASN A 417 19.70 -11.50 -17.85
N ASN A 418 20.23 -12.09 -16.78
CA ASN A 418 20.21 -11.51 -15.43
C ASN A 418 20.86 -10.13 -15.35
N THR A 419 21.95 -9.88 -16.09
CA THR A 419 22.64 -8.59 -16.06
C THR A 419 21.80 -7.50 -16.72
N ALA A 420 21.17 -7.80 -17.86
CA ALA A 420 20.25 -6.91 -18.54
C ALA A 420 19.05 -6.56 -17.65
N ALA A 421 18.48 -7.54 -16.95
CA ALA A 421 17.39 -7.33 -16.01
C ALA A 421 17.79 -6.40 -14.85
N GLN A 422 19.00 -6.56 -14.30
CA GLN A 422 19.53 -5.68 -13.26
C GLN A 422 19.76 -4.25 -13.78
N VAL A 423 20.29 -4.08 -14.98
CA VAL A 423 20.44 -2.76 -15.61
C VAL A 423 19.06 -2.12 -15.84
N PHE A 424 18.08 -2.88 -16.31
CA PHE A 424 16.72 -2.41 -16.52
C PHE A 424 16.03 -2.02 -15.21
N GLN A 425 16.22 -2.81 -14.14
CA GLN A 425 15.74 -2.46 -12.80
C GLN A 425 16.33 -1.12 -12.34
N GLN A 426 17.63 -0.89 -12.54
CA GLN A 426 18.25 0.40 -12.21
C GLN A 426 17.73 1.55 -13.07
N LEU A 427 17.37 1.31 -14.33
CA LEU A 427 16.71 2.29 -15.17
C LEU A 427 15.34 2.69 -14.60
N MET A 428 14.55 1.71 -14.14
CA MET A 428 13.24 1.94 -13.52
C MET A 428 13.32 2.68 -12.19
N VAL A 429 14.34 2.39 -11.38
CA VAL A 429 14.63 3.12 -10.13
C VAL A 429 15.17 4.52 -10.41
N ALA A 430 16.04 4.68 -11.40
CA ALA A 430 16.58 5.99 -11.76
C ALA A 430 15.53 6.93 -12.34
N GLY A 431 14.54 6.38 -13.07
CA GLY A 431 13.36 7.10 -13.55
C GLY A 431 12.28 7.32 -12.49
N ASP A 432 12.50 6.85 -11.25
CA ASP A 432 11.63 7.04 -10.09
C ASP A 432 11.89 8.40 -9.41
N VAL A 433 11.74 9.50 -10.18
CA VAL A 433 11.89 10.84 -9.61
C VAL A 433 10.65 11.24 -8.81
N SER A 434 9.49 10.67 -9.15
CA SER A 434 8.21 10.95 -8.48
C SER A 434 7.83 9.82 -7.53
N THR A 435 7.61 10.16 -6.26
CA THR A 435 7.04 9.25 -5.27
C THR A 435 5.55 8.93 -5.52
N LYS A 436 4.88 9.59 -6.49
CA LYS A 436 3.50 9.35 -6.93
C LYS A 436 3.38 8.46 -8.17
N LYS A 437 4.26 7.45 -8.33
CA LYS A 437 4.15 6.44 -9.41
C LYS A 437 2.76 5.79 -9.44
N SER A 438 2.20 5.70 -10.64
CA SER A 438 1.00 4.92 -10.94
C SER A 438 1.28 3.82 -11.95
N VAL A 439 0.56 2.70 -11.83
CA VAL A 439 0.55 1.68 -12.89
C VAL A 439 -0.15 2.19 -14.16
N ARG A 440 -0.90 3.29 -14.03
CA ARG A 440 -1.61 3.95 -15.14
C ARG A 440 -0.71 4.86 -15.96
N ASP A 441 0.50 5.15 -15.48
CA ASP A 441 1.45 5.99 -16.19
C ASP A 441 1.95 5.27 -17.44
N VAL A 442 1.76 5.91 -18.59
CA VAL A 442 2.14 5.33 -19.89
C VAL A 442 3.65 5.39 -20.10
N ARG A 443 4.34 6.35 -19.48
CA ARG A 443 5.78 6.59 -19.62
C ARG A 443 6.40 6.97 -18.28
N SER A 444 7.63 6.51 -18.03
CA SER A 444 8.45 6.98 -16.92
C SER A 444 9.12 8.32 -17.26
N ALA A 445 9.69 8.97 -16.25
CA ALA A 445 10.57 10.11 -16.46
C ALA A 445 11.78 9.69 -17.32
N PRO A 446 12.30 10.58 -18.19
CA PRO A 446 13.51 10.32 -18.95
C PRO A 446 14.72 10.23 -18.03
N VAL A 447 15.64 9.30 -18.31
CA VAL A 447 16.87 9.09 -17.54
C VAL A 447 18.07 9.29 -18.45
N SER A 448 18.99 10.16 -18.03
CA SER A 448 20.29 10.30 -18.70
C SER A 448 21.19 9.10 -18.40
N ILE A 449 21.86 8.57 -19.44
CA ILE A 449 22.83 7.47 -19.30
C ILE A 449 23.95 7.84 -18.32
N THR A 450 24.40 9.09 -18.35
CA THR A 450 25.42 9.61 -17.43
C THR A 450 24.94 9.53 -15.99
N ALA A 451 23.71 9.98 -15.72
CA ALA A 451 23.12 9.94 -14.38
C ALA A 451 22.92 8.49 -13.90
N LEU A 452 22.48 7.61 -14.81
CA LEU A 452 22.33 6.18 -14.52
C LEU A 452 23.67 5.53 -14.15
N ALA A 453 24.74 5.83 -14.89
CA ALA A 453 26.07 5.29 -14.64
C ALA A 453 26.59 5.59 -13.23
N HIS A 454 26.28 6.77 -12.69
CA HIS A 454 26.62 7.17 -11.32
C HIS A 454 25.76 6.50 -10.25
N LYS A 455 24.48 6.22 -10.54
CA LYS A 455 23.54 5.58 -9.60
C LYS A 455 23.70 4.06 -9.54
N LEU A 456 24.28 3.45 -10.56
CA LEU A 456 24.42 2.00 -10.67
C LEU A 456 25.40 1.42 -9.65
N PRO A 457 25.04 0.34 -8.93
CA PRO A 457 25.90 -0.30 -7.94
C PRO A 457 27.30 -0.66 -8.48
N LEU A 458 28.36 -0.32 -7.76
CA LEU A 458 29.75 -0.54 -8.20
C LEU A 458 30.09 -2.03 -8.35
N ASN A 459 29.42 -2.90 -7.59
CA ASN A 459 29.54 -4.35 -7.69
C ASN A 459 28.82 -4.94 -8.91
N LEU A 460 27.95 -4.19 -9.58
CA LEU A 460 27.27 -4.66 -10.78
C LEU A 460 28.23 -4.68 -11.97
N SER A 461 28.58 -5.88 -12.41
CA SER A 461 29.46 -6.11 -13.55
C SER A 461 28.67 -6.07 -14.86
N VAL A 462 28.37 -4.86 -15.34
CA VAL A 462 27.55 -4.61 -16.55
C VAL A 462 28.09 -5.32 -17.80
N GLN A 463 29.40 -5.52 -17.89
CA GLN A 463 30.07 -6.25 -18.97
C GLN A 463 29.67 -7.74 -19.06
N LYS A 464 29.16 -8.35 -17.98
CA LYS A 464 28.81 -9.79 -17.96
C LYS A 464 27.58 -10.14 -18.80
N GLY A 465 26.74 -9.18 -19.14
CA GLY A 465 25.59 -9.44 -20.02
C GLY A 465 25.94 -9.56 -21.50
N PHE A 466 27.21 -9.35 -21.85
CA PHE A 466 27.74 -9.43 -23.20
C PHE A 466 28.77 -10.59 -23.30
N ASP A 467 28.87 -11.22 -24.47
CA ASP A 467 29.86 -12.24 -24.83
C ASP A 467 31.22 -11.56 -24.90
N ARG A 468 32.18 -12.23 -24.26
CA ARG A 468 33.56 -11.79 -24.17
C ARG A 468 34.23 -11.68 -25.53
N ARG A 469 33.74 -12.41 -26.54
CA ARG A 469 34.27 -12.37 -27.92
C ARG A 469 34.07 -11.01 -28.61
N TRP A 470 33.18 -10.17 -28.09
CA TRP A 470 32.94 -8.83 -28.64
C TRP A 470 33.95 -7.78 -28.19
N PHE A 471 34.80 -8.11 -27.21
CA PHE A 471 35.83 -7.21 -26.70
C PHE A 471 37.21 -7.60 -27.23
N GLY A 472 38.03 -6.61 -27.53
CA GLY A 472 39.44 -6.85 -27.82
C GLY A 472 40.16 -7.43 -26.59
N LYS A 473 41.24 -8.18 -26.83
CA LYS A 473 42.04 -8.78 -25.74
C LYS A 473 42.84 -7.74 -24.94
N GLU A 474 43.00 -6.53 -25.48
CA GLU A 474 43.73 -5.44 -24.84
C GLU A 474 42.86 -4.65 -23.88
N LYS A 475 43.39 -4.32 -22.69
CA LYS A 475 42.66 -3.54 -21.68
C LYS A 475 42.24 -2.14 -22.17
N SER A 476 43.00 -1.54 -23.08
CA SER A 476 42.71 -0.26 -23.74
C SER A 476 41.51 -0.31 -24.67
N SER A 477 41.12 -1.51 -25.12
CA SER A 477 40.01 -1.73 -26.07
C SER A 477 38.68 -2.11 -25.40
N LEU A 478 38.65 -2.21 -24.07
CA LEU A 478 37.43 -2.51 -23.32
C LEU A 478 36.53 -1.28 -23.25
N PRO A 479 35.25 -1.42 -23.62
CA PRO A 479 34.29 -0.32 -23.46
C PRO A 479 34.21 0.15 -22.01
N THR A 480 34.00 1.45 -21.85
CA THR A 480 33.71 2.08 -20.58
C THR A 480 32.34 1.64 -20.06
N ARG A 481 32.10 1.83 -18.76
CA ARG A 481 30.81 1.55 -18.14
C ARG A 481 29.66 2.32 -18.81
N GLN A 482 29.90 3.55 -19.25
CA GLN A 482 28.90 4.38 -19.94
C GLN A 482 28.58 3.81 -21.33
N GLU A 483 29.58 3.34 -22.07
CA GLU A 483 29.38 2.71 -23.38
C GLU A 483 28.59 1.40 -23.25
N PHE A 484 28.89 0.58 -22.24
CA PHE A 484 28.08 -0.61 -21.95
C PHE A 484 26.61 -0.28 -21.69
N LEU A 485 26.34 0.79 -20.94
CA LEU A 485 24.98 1.22 -20.63
C LEU A 485 24.27 1.80 -21.85
N ALA A 486 24.99 2.54 -22.69
CA ALA A 486 24.46 3.02 -23.97
C ALA A 486 24.03 1.83 -24.85
N GLU A 487 24.82 0.75 -24.89
CA GLU A 487 24.48 -0.46 -25.62
C GLU A 487 23.24 -1.15 -25.05
N TYR A 488 23.14 -1.34 -23.72
CA TYR A 488 21.90 -1.85 -23.11
C TYR A 488 20.67 -1.03 -23.49
N CYS A 489 20.77 0.30 -23.45
CA CYS A 489 19.68 1.18 -23.86
C CYS A 489 19.33 1.04 -25.35
N ALA A 490 20.34 0.83 -26.21
CA ALA A 490 20.12 0.59 -27.64
C ALA A 490 19.37 -0.74 -27.88
N ILE A 491 19.76 -1.81 -27.17
CA ILE A 491 19.08 -3.11 -27.19
C ILE A 491 17.61 -2.97 -26.75
N PHE A 492 17.36 -2.29 -25.62
CA PHE A 492 16.00 -2.15 -25.08
C PHE A 492 15.09 -1.32 -25.98
N SER A 493 15.64 -0.32 -26.66
CA SER A 493 14.90 0.53 -27.61
C SER A 493 14.79 -0.07 -29.01
N ASN A 494 15.42 -1.24 -29.26
CA ASN A 494 15.62 -1.82 -30.59
C ASN A 494 16.24 -0.83 -31.59
N SER A 495 17.00 0.17 -31.13
CA SER A 495 17.68 1.12 -32.01
C SER A 495 18.89 0.50 -32.73
N GLU A 496 19.23 -0.75 -32.41
CA GLU A 496 20.25 -1.54 -33.09
C GLU A 496 19.83 -1.98 -34.51
N ASP A 497 18.53 -1.99 -34.81
CA ASP A 497 17.98 -2.52 -36.07
C ASP A 497 18.19 -1.58 -37.29
N VAL A 498 18.95 -0.50 -37.11
CA VAL A 498 19.20 0.53 -38.14
C VAL A 498 20.47 0.23 -38.97
N SER A 499 21.34 -0.67 -38.51
CA SER A 499 22.58 -1.04 -39.21
C SER A 499 22.53 -2.48 -39.74
N GLY A 500 22.73 -2.71 -41.04
CA GLY A 500 22.69 -4.05 -41.64
C GLY A 500 23.64 -5.11 -41.05
N LYS A 501 24.60 -4.71 -40.20
CA LYS A 501 25.53 -5.62 -39.51
C LYS A 501 24.99 -6.19 -38.19
N SER A 502 24.03 -5.55 -37.52
CA SER A 502 23.46 -6.00 -36.23
C SER A 502 22.55 -7.22 -36.39
N LYS A 503 21.98 -7.44 -37.59
CA LYS A 503 21.16 -8.63 -37.92
C LYS A 503 21.92 -9.96 -37.92
N MET A 504 23.26 -9.96 -37.94
CA MET A 504 24.05 -11.19 -38.09
C MET A 504 24.71 -11.72 -36.81
N LYS A 505 24.77 -10.94 -35.72
CA LYS A 505 25.42 -11.37 -34.47
C LYS A 505 24.58 -10.91 -33.28
N ARG A 506 23.97 -11.87 -32.57
CA ARG A 506 23.22 -11.63 -31.33
C ARG A 506 24.18 -10.99 -30.30
N LEU A 507 24.01 -9.70 -30.01
CA LEU A 507 24.91 -8.87 -29.16
C LEU A 507 24.83 -9.17 -27.67
N MET A 508 23.83 -9.91 -27.20
CA MET A 508 23.70 -10.29 -25.80
C MET A 508 24.23 -11.71 -25.58
N ALA A 509 24.90 -11.94 -24.46
CA ALA A 509 25.19 -13.29 -24.01
C ALA A 509 23.86 -14.03 -23.79
N PRO A 510 23.70 -15.28 -24.27
CA PRO A 510 22.49 -16.05 -24.04
C PRO A 510 22.23 -16.19 -22.54
N ALA A 511 20.95 -16.26 -22.16
CA ALA A 511 20.55 -16.56 -20.80
C ALA A 511 21.31 -17.82 -20.34
N SER A 512 22.08 -17.70 -19.26
CA SER A 512 22.71 -18.87 -18.64
C SER A 512 21.62 -19.65 -17.93
N ASP A 513 21.37 -20.89 -18.34
CA ASP A 513 20.60 -21.86 -17.54
C ASP A 513 21.26 -21.95 -16.16
N SER A 514 20.68 -21.26 -15.17
CA SER A 514 21.16 -21.25 -13.77
C SER A 514 20.00 -21.61 -12.87
#